data_AF-A0A1G2X5I1-F1
#
_entry.id   AF-A0A1G2X5I1-F1
#
_cell.length_a   1.000
_cell.length_b   1.000
_cell.length_c   1.000
_cell.angle_alpha   90.00
_cell.angle_beta   90.00
_cell.angle_gamma   90.00
#
_symmetry.space_group_name_H-M   'P 1'
#
loop_
_entity.id
_entity.type
_entity.pdbx_description
1 polymer ?
#
loop_
_entity_poly.entity_id
_entity_poly.type
_entity_poly.pdbx_seq_one_letter_code
_entity_poly.pdbx_strand_id
1 'polypeptide(L)'
;IIAREDHISEGGFISCLLVPAILPPQSPLWLTGLGAALAIIFRNVMGGVGNNLVNPAIFSRLFLTICFPSLLVTGYQTPFVGMPDLHSFRFGLDAITHATPLTAFKTSGEVASFLSLLLGTAGGSLGESCRLALILSGLWLIKLKVVNWRIPVSYLSSVLVLSLFFSLVMGKTVASPLFQLMSGGLILGAFFMATDPITTTYNQTAKWIFGAGCGFITVLIRDFTTLPEGVMYSILLMNLLAVPIQSLMVKIRYRI
;
A
#
# COMPACT_ATOMS: atom_id res chain seq x y z
N ILE A 1 4.61 -4.26 -31.31
CA ILE A 1 5.98 -3.83 -30.93
C ILE A 1 5.96 -3.65 -29.42
N ILE A 2 6.34 -4.69 -28.67
CA ILE A 2 6.49 -4.58 -27.21
C ILE A 2 7.61 -3.56 -26.98
N ALA A 3 7.36 -2.53 -26.19
CA ALA A 3 8.28 -1.40 -26.04
C ALA A 3 9.68 -1.91 -25.67
N ARG A 4 10.65 -1.62 -26.54
CA ARG A 4 12.06 -1.95 -26.33
C ARG A 4 12.66 -0.80 -25.52
N GLU A 5 13.03 -1.06 -24.27
CA GLU A 5 13.88 -0.12 -23.52
C GLU A 5 15.29 -0.19 -24.14
N ASP A 6 15.86 0.95 -24.55
CA ASP A 6 17.21 1.01 -25.13
C ASP A 6 18.30 0.72 -24.08
N HIS A 7 18.00 0.96 -22.80
CA HIS A 7 18.86 0.67 -21.65
C HIS A 7 18.05 0.02 -20.53
N ILE A 8 18.66 -0.94 -19.83
CA ILE A 8 18.04 -1.59 -18.66
C ILE A 8 17.93 -0.55 -17.55
N SER A 9 16.69 -0.22 -17.20
CA SER A 9 16.37 0.81 -16.24
C SER A 9 16.33 0.30 -14.80
N GLU A 10 16.94 1.05 -13.87
CA GLU A 10 16.98 0.67 -12.45
C GLU A 10 15.60 0.67 -11.78
N GLY A 11 14.63 1.46 -12.29
CA GLY A 11 13.29 1.58 -11.72
C GLY A 11 12.49 0.27 -11.69
N GLY A 12 12.86 -0.71 -12.54
CA GLY A 12 12.25 -2.04 -12.56
C GLY A 12 12.58 -2.84 -11.31
N PHE A 13 13.80 -2.69 -10.79
CA PHE A 13 14.24 -3.36 -9.58
C PHE A 13 13.45 -2.91 -8.37
N ILE A 14 13.15 -1.61 -8.26
CA ILE A 14 12.35 -1.07 -7.14
C ILE A 14 10.95 -1.69 -7.16
N SER A 15 10.32 -1.76 -8.33
CA SER A 15 9.00 -2.39 -8.46
C SER A 15 9.04 -3.86 -8.03
N CYS A 16 10.06 -4.60 -8.47
CA CYS A 16 10.24 -6.00 -8.10
C CYS A 16 10.56 -6.22 -6.62
N LEU A 17 11.26 -5.28 -5.97
CA LEU A 17 11.55 -5.32 -4.54
C LEU A 17 10.31 -5.01 -3.70
N LEU A 18 9.42 -4.16 -4.20
CA LEU A 18 8.18 -3.81 -3.51
C LEU A 18 7.12 -4.93 -3.57
N VAL A 19 7.11 -5.76 -4.61
CA VAL A 19 6.16 -6.89 -4.73
C VAL A 19 6.23 -7.86 -3.54
N PRO A 20 7.37 -8.46 -3.16
CA PRO A 20 7.43 -9.34 -2.00
C PRO A 20 7.08 -8.61 -0.70
N ALA A 21 7.40 -7.31 -0.59
CA ALA A 21 7.09 -6.53 0.60
C ALA A 21 5.57 -6.35 0.80
N ILE A 22 4.79 -6.28 -0.27
CA ILE A 22 3.34 -6.16 -0.16
C ILE A 22 2.62 -7.51 -0.10
N LEU A 23 3.29 -8.64 -0.29
CA LEU A 23 2.69 -9.97 -0.18
C LEU A 23 2.73 -10.49 1.27
N PRO A 24 1.85 -11.45 1.62
CA PRO A 24 1.96 -12.17 2.88
C PRO A 24 3.30 -12.94 2.95
N PRO A 25 3.91 -13.09 4.14
CA PRO A 25 5.21 -13.74 4.30
C PRO A 25 5.24 -15.22 3.87
N GLN A 26 4.09 -15.89 3.87
CA GLN A 26 3.95 -17.28 3.43
C GLN A 26 3.72 -17.46 1.93
N SER A 27 3.67 -16.37 1.15
CA SER A 27 3.43 -16.49 -0.29
C SER A 27 4.49 -17.40 -0.90
N PRO A 28 4.10 -18.46 -1.64
CA PRO A 28 5.07 -19.37 -2.21
C PRO A 28 5.94 -18.63 -3.23
N LEU A 29 7.22 -19.00 -3.31
CA LEU A 29 8.23 -18.27 -4.12
C LEU A 29 7.80 -18.10 -5.59
N TRP A 30 7.09 -19.09 -6.15
CA TRP A 30 6.57 -19.00 -7.52
C TRP A 30 5.52 -17.90 -7.68
N LEU A 31 4.70 -17.62 -6.66
CA LEU A 31 3.68 -16.57 -6.68
C LEU A 31 4.34 -15.18 -6.60
N THR A 32 5.37 -15.03 -5.77
CA THR A 32 6.18 -13.82 -5.72
C THR A 32 6.89 -13.56 -7.04
N GLY A 33 7.48 -14.62 -7.65
CA GLY A 33 8.10 -14.56 -8.97
C GLY A 33 7.10 -14.17 -10.06
N LEU A 34 5.88 -14.74 -10.03
CA LEU A 34 4.79 -14.37 -10.93
C LEU A 34 4.41 -12.89 -10.76
N GLY A 35 4.29 -12.40 -9.53
CA GLY A 35 4.00 -11.00 -9.24
C GLY A 35 5.07 -10.05 -9.80
N ALA A 36 6.35 -10.37 -9.57
CA ALA A 36 7.46 -9.58 -10.12
C ALA A 36 7.48 -9.59 -11.65
N ALA A 37 7.25 -10.76 -12.27
CA ALA A 37 7.15 -10.88 -13.72
C ALA A 37 5.99 -10.04 -14.28
N LEU A 38 4.81 -10.11 -13.65
CA LEU A 38 3.64 -9.30 -14.04
C LEU A 38 3.89 -7.80 -13.91
N ALA A 39 4.56 -7.35 -12.85
CA ALA A 39 4.92 -5.95 -12.68
C ALA A 39 5.84 -5.45 -13.82
N ILE A 40 6.86 -6.24 -14.19
CA ILE A 40 7.76 -5.89 -15.31
C ILE A 40 7.02 -5.92 -16.64
N ILE A 41 6.24 -6.98 -16.91
CA ILE A 41 5.51 -7.13 -18.17
C ILE A 41 4.53 -5.97 -18.34
N PHE A 42 3.75 -5.64 -17.30
CA PHE A 42 2.82 -4.53 -17.34
C PHE A 42 3.52 -3.20 -17.62
N ARG A 43 4.62 -2.93 -16.93
CA ARG A 43 5.45 -1.75 -17.18
C ARG A 43 5.93 -1.67 -18.62
N ASN A 44 6.44 -2.77 -19.18
CA ASN A 44 6.97 -2.80 -20.55
C ASN A 44 5.85 -2.67 -21.60
N VAL A 45 4.66 -3.21 -21.34
CA VAL A 45 3.48 -3.05 -22.23
C VAL A 45 3.04 -1.59 -22.29
N MET A 46 3.16 -0.85 -21.19
CA MET A 46 2.75 0.57 -21.10
C MET A 46 3.77 1.55 -21.72
N GLY A 47 4.89 1.05 -22.27
CA GLY A 47 5.90 1.88 -22.93
C GLY A 47 7.23 1.97 -22.18
N GLY A 48 7.41 1.20 -21.10
CA GLY A 48 8.65 1.16 -20.33
C GLY A 48 8.74 2.27 -19.28
N VAL A 49 9.96 2.61 -18.86
CA VAL A 49 10.19 3.59 -17.79
C VAL A 49 9.74 4.99 -18.13
N GLY A 50 8.99 5.59 -17.20
CA GLY A 50 8.48 6.95 -17.30
C GLY A 50 7.08 7.05 -17.92
N ASN A 51 6.53 5.95 -18.44
CA ASN A 51 5.21 5.95 -19.10
C ASN A 51 4.17 5.06 -18.38
N ASN A 52 4.37 4.81 -17.09
CA ASN A 52 3.44 4.03 -16.29
C ASN A 52 2.19 4.85 -15.95
N LEU A 53 1.02 4.38 -16.38
CA LEU A 53 -0.25 4.96 -15.96
C LEU A 53 -0.56 4.68 -14.49
N VAL A 54 -0.17 3.49 -14.01
CA VAL A 54 -0.39 3.04 -12.63
C VAL A 54 0.86 2.36 -12.09
N ASN A 55 1.03 2.37 -10.77
CA ASN A 55 2.17 1.75 -10.11
C ASN A 55 2.20 0.22 -10.41
N PRO A 56 3.23 -0.30 -11.10
CA PRO A 56 3.26 -1.69 -11.53
C PRO A 56 3.27 -2.71 -10.38
N ALA A 57 3.91 -2.38 -9.26
CA ALA A 57 3.94 -3.28 -8.09
C ALA A 57 2.53 -3.43 -7.50
N ILE A 58 1.81 -2.33 -7.34
CA ILE A 58 0.42 -2.33 -6.83
C ILE A 58 -0.51 -3.04 -7.80
N PHE A 59 -0.33 -2.83 -9.11
CA PHE A 59 -1.10 -3.54 -10.15
C PHE A 59 -0.89 -5.05 -10.06
N SER A 60 0.35 -5.51 -9.88
CA SER A 60 0.63 -6.94 -9.72
C SER A 60 -0.04 -7.52 -8.47
N ARG A 61 -0.01 -6.82 -7.33
CA ARG A 61 -0.74 -7.24 -6.11
C ARG A 61 -2.24 -7.33 -6.36
N LEU A 62 -2.82 -6.37 -7.08
CA LEU A 62 -4.24 -6.39 -7.42
C LEU A 62 -4.57 -7.63 -8.25
N PHE A 63 -3.79 -7.89 -9.29
CA PHE A 63 -3.97 -9.05 -10.16
C PHE A 63 -3.88 -10.36 -9.37
N LEU A 64 -2.83 -10.51 -8.55
CA LEU A 64 -2.66 -11.71 -7.73
C LEU A 64 -3.79 -11.88 -6.71
N THR A 65 -4.27 -10.79 -6.10
CA THR A 65 -5.40 -10.84 -5.15
C THR A 65 -6.68 -11.33 -5.84
N ILE A 66 -6.91 -10.97 -7.10
CA ILE A 66 -8.08 -11.40 -7.87
C ILE A 66 -7.94 -12.85 -8.34
N CYS A 67 -6.76 -13.23 -8.84
CA CYS A 67 -6.54 -14.57 -9.41
C CYS A 67 -6.29 -15.65 -8.34
N PHE A 68 -5.68 -15.29 -7.21
CA PHE A 68 -5.27 -16.22 -6.14
C PHE A 68 -5.69 -15.71 -4.74
N PRO A 69 -6.99 -15.45 -4.50
CA PRO A 69 -7.46 -14.89 -3.22
C PRO A 69 -7.18 -15.81 -2.02
N SER A 70 -7.21 -17.13 -2.21
CA SER A 70 -6.93 -18.12 -1.14
C SER A 70 -5.48 -18.10 -0.64
N LEU A 71 -4.54 -17.57 -1.41
CA LEU A 71 -3.15 -17.45 -0.97
C LEU A 71 -2.87 -16.08 -0.35
N LEU A 72 -3.59 -15.04 -0.80
CA LEU A 72 -3.34 -13.65 -0.42
C LEU A 72 -4.22 -13.12 0.71
N VAL A 73 -5.45 -13.63 0.84
CA VAL A 73 -6.42 -13.11 1.82
C VAL A 73 -6.43 -13.97 3.09
N THR A 74 -6.18 -15.27 2.97
CA THR A 74 -6.20 -16.23 4.09
C THR A 74 -4.81 -16.65 4.58
N GLY A 75 -3.74 -16.26 3.90
CA GLY A 75 -2.35 -16.65 4.21
C GLY A 75 -1.62 -15.77 5.23
N TYR A 76 -2.33 -15.00 6.06
CA TYR A 76 -1.69 -14.14 7.06
C TYR A 76 -1.41 -14.92 8.35
N GLN A 77 -0.19 -14.79 8.86
CA GLN A 77 0.27 -15.47 10.08
C GLN A 77 0.86 -14.50 11.09
N THR A 78 0.97 -14.98 12.32
CA THR A 78 1.67 -14.25 13.37
C THR A 78 3.16 -14.13 13.03
N PRO A 79 3.73 -12.92 13.09
CA PRO A 79 5.17 -12.74 12.97
C PRO A 79 5.88 -13.45 14.12
N PHE A 80 7.06 -14.00 13.83
CA PHE A 80 7.82 -14.83 14.77
C PHE A 80 8.27 -14.02 16.00
N VAL A 81 7.94 -14.50 17.21
CA VAL A 81 8.25 -13.82 18.49
C VAL A 81 9.32 -14.56 19.30
N GLY A 82 10.14 -15.43 18.68
CA GLY A 82 11.12 -16.27 19.38
C GLY A 82 12.45 -16.47 18.62
N MET A 83 13.22 -17.51 18.97
CA MET A 83 14.39 -17.99 18.21
C MET A 83 14.01 -19.29 17.47
N PRO A 84 14.27 -19.43 16.16
CA PRO A 84 13.70 -20.49 15.35
C PRO A 84 14.40 -21.83 15.60
N ASP A 85 13.62 -22.84 15.95
CA ASP A 85 14.10 -24.20 16.18
C ASP A 85 14.41 -24.89 14.85
N LEU A 86 15.42 -25.77 14.76
CA LEU A 86 15.81 -26.43 13.49
C LEU A 86 14.67 -27.24 12.83
N HIS A 87 13.68 -27.67 13.63
CA HIS A 87 12.47 -28.35 13.16
C HIS A 87 11.49 -27.39 12.44
N SER A 88 11.43 -26.13 12.86
CA SER A 88 10.57 -25.09 12.26
C SER A 88 10.99 -24.69 10.84
N PHE A 89 12.29 -24.81 10.52
CA PHE A 89 12.84 -24.59 9.18
C PHE A 89 12.53 -25.74 8.20
N ARG A 90 12.36 -26.97 8.68
CA ARG A 90 12.21 -28.17 7.80
C ARG A 90 10.77 -28.54 7.49
N PHE A 91 9.84 -28.36 8.43
CA PHE A 91 8.46 -28.84 8.27
C PHE A 91 7.41 -27.74 8.14
N GLY A 92 7.81 -26.47 8.29
CA GLY A 92 6.85 -25.39 8.52
C GLY A 92 6.22 -25.55 9.90
N LEU A 93 6.22 -24.49 10.71
CA LEU A 93 5.46 -24.53 11.96
C LEU A 93 3.97 -24.69 11.65
N ASP A 94 3.27 -25.38 12.53
CA ASP A 94 1.81 -25.46 12.57
C ASP A 94 1.27 -24.07 12.93
N ALA A 95 1.31 -23.20 11.93
CA ALA A 95 1.28 -21.78 12.15
C ALA A 95 -0.17 -21.32 12.08
N ILE A 96 -0.63 -20.84 13.23
CA ILE A 96 -1.99 -20.39 13.46
C ILE A 96 -2.28 -19.26 12.48
N THR A 97 -3.24 -19.48 11.59
CA THR A 97 -3.75 -18.43 10.71
C THR A 97 -4.36 -17.35 11.58
N HIS A 98 -3.84 -16.13 11.49
CA HIS A 98 -4.33 -15.01 12.27
C HIS A 98 -4.94 -13.99 11.33
N ALA A 99 -6.18 -13.58 11.64
CA ALA A 99 -6.81 -12.48 10.96
C ALA A 99 -5.92 -11.23 11.07
N THR A 100 -5.72 -10.52 9.96
CA THR A 100 -5.13 -9.17 10.00
C THR A 100 -5.91 -8.30 10.99
N PRO A 101 -5.28 -7.30 11.63
CA PRO A 101 -5.95 -6.45 12.61
C PRO A 101 -7.20 -5.78 12.04
N LEU A 102 -7.23 -5.44 10.74
CA LEU A 102 -8.44 -4.88 10.12
C LEU A 102 -9.54 -5.92 9.88
N THR A 103 -9.20 -7.16 9.51
CA THR A 103 -10.19 -8.25 9.44
C THR A 103 -10.75 -8.59 10.82
N ALA A 104 -9.89 -8.69 11.84
CA ALA A 104 -10.30 -8.99 13.21
C ALA A 104 -11.25 -7.92 13.75
N PHE A 105 -10.94 -6.64 13.53
CA PHE A 105 -11.83 -5.54 13.90
C PHE A 105 -13.21 -5.66 13.23
N LYS A 106 -13.27 -6.04 11.94
CA LYS A 106 -14.55 -6.21 11.23
C LYS A 106 -15.36 -7.42 11.69
N THR A 107 -14.71 -8.51 12.06
CA THR A 107 -15.38 -9.77 12.42
C THR A 107 -15.77 -9.84 13.90
N SER A 108 -14.88 -9.39 14.79
CA SER A 108 -15.05 -9.52 16.24
C SER A 108 -15.08 -8.18 16.98
N GLY A 109 -14.83 -7.05 16.31
CA GLY A 109 -14.71 -5.75 16.97
C GLY A 109 -13.44 -5.59 17.81
N GLU A 110 -12.52 -6.56 17.75
CA GLU A 110 -11.30 -6.54 18.53
C GLU A 110 -10.31 -5.51 18.00
N VAL A 111 -9.80 -4.68 18.91
CA VAL A 111 -8.78 -3.68 18.61
C VAL A 111 -7.43 -4.22 19.05
N ALA A 112 -6.54 -4.49 18.09
CA ALA A 112 -5.18 -4.89 18.40
C ALA A 112 -4.44 -3.77 19.17
N SER A 113 -3.55 -4.18 20.08
CA SER A 113 -2.75 -3.24 20.88
C SER A 113 -1.90 -2.33 19.98
N PHE A 114 -1.92 -1.02 20.23
CA PHE A 114 -1.14 -0.06 19.45
C PHE A 114 0.36 -0.35 19.46
N LEU A 115 0.89 -0.86 20.58
CA LEU A 115 2.30 -1.22 20.68
C LEU A 115 2.64 -2.42 19.78
N SER A 116 1.72 -3.40 19.68
CA SER A 116 1.88 -4.56 18.79
C SER A 116 1.83 -4.18 17.32
N LEU A 117 0.98 -3.20 16.96
CA LEU A 117 0.95 -2.64 15.61
C LEU A 117 2.23 -1.85 15.30
N LEU A 118 2.69 -1.05 16.26
CA LEU A 118 3.85 -0.18 16.05
C LEU A 118 5.15 -0.97 15.88
N LEU A 119 5.36 -2.00 16.70
CA LEU A 119 6.54 -2.88 16.67
C LEU A 119 6.42 -4.02 15.66
N GLY A 120 5.22 -4.29 15.14
CA GLY A 120 5.01 -5.27 14.09
C GLY A 120 4.87 -6.71 14.54
N THR A 121 4.32 -6.92 15.74
CA THR A 121 3.95 -8.26 16.23
C THR A 121 2.55 -8.70 15.79
N ALA A 122 1.83 -7.85 15.05
CA ALA A 122 0.54 -8.14 14.45
C ALA A 122 0.68 -8.74 13.03
N GLY A 123 -0.25 -9.62 12.65
CA GLY A 123 -0.29 -10.22 11.30
C GLY A 123 -0.58 -9.19 10.20
N GLY A 124 0.03 -9.36 9.03
CA GLY A 124 -0.09 -8.46 7.88
C GLY A 124 0.88 -8.82 6.77
N SER A 125 0.95 -8.00 5.72
CA SER A 125 1.97 -8.18 4.66
C SER A 125 3.36 -7.91 5.22
N LEU A 126 4.39 -8.52 4.61
CA LEU A 126 5.76 -8.54 5.13
C LEU A 126 6.36 -7.14 5.35
N GLY A 127 6.04 -6.20 4.46
CA GLY A 127 6.47 -4.81 4.52
C GLY A 127 5.68 -3.95 5.51
N GLU A 128 4.55 -4.42 6.03
CA GLU A 128 3.66 -3.65 6.90
C GLU A 128 3.87 -3.91 8.38
N SER A 129 4.68 -4.93 8.72
CA SER A 129 4.91 -5.35 10.09
C SER A 129 5.48 -4.19 10.92
N CYS A 130 6.72 -3.76 10.65
CA CYS A 130 7.39 -2.75 11.47
C CYS A 130 7.09 -1.32 11.02
N ARG A 131 6.08 -0.70 11.62
CA ARG A 131 5.62 0.66 11.28
C ARG A 131 6.62 1.73 11.68
N LEU A 132 7.36 1.53 12.78
CA LEU A 132 8.45 2.43 13.16
C LEU A 132 9.54 2.50 12.08
N ALA A 133 9.96 1.36 11.56
CA ALA A 133 10.97 1.31 10.50
C ALA A 133 10.48 2.01 9.23
N LEU A 134 9.21 1.82 8.85
CA LEU A 134 8.59 2.51 7.71
C LEU A 134 8.53 4.03 7.91
N ILE A 135 8.15 4.50 9.10
CA ILE A 135 8.08 5.94 9.38
C ILE A 135 9.48 6.56 9.35
N LEU A 136 10.47 5.92 10.00
CA LEU A 136 11.85 6.40 10.02
C LEU A 136 12.46 6.45 8.61
N SER A 137 12.28 5.40 7.83
CA SER A 137 12.74 5.35 6.43
C SER A 137 11.99 6.35 5.54
N GLY A 138 10.67 6.52 5.72
CA GLY A 138 9.88 7.53 5.02
C GLY A 138 10.35 8.97 5.31
N LEU A 139 10.62 9.28 6.57
CA LEU A 139 11.17 10.58 6.99
C LEU A 139 12.58 10.80 6.42
N TRP A 140 13.40 9.74 6.38
CA TRP A 140 14.72 9.78 5.76
C TRP A 140 14.63 10.10 4.26
N LEU A 141 13.72 9.47 3.52
CA LEU A 141 13.50 9.73 2.09
C LEU A 141 13.02 11.16 1.82
N ILE A 142 12.19 11.72 2.70
CA ILE A 142 11.77 13.13 2.64
C ILE A 142 12.99 14.04 2.85
N LYS A 143 13.85 13.75 3.82
CA LYS A 143 15.08 14.52 4.08
C LYS A 143 16.02 14.51 2.87
N LEU A 144 16.15 13.37 2.20
CA LEU A 144 16.93 13.23 0.97
C LEU A 144 16.29 13.91 -0.26
N LYS A 145 15.07 14.47 -0.13
CA LYS A 145 14.31 15.11 -1.22
C LYS A 145 14.02 14.19 -2.41
N VAL A 146 14.10 12.88 -2.23
CA VAL A 146 13.65 11.88 -3.23
C VAL A 146 12.12 11.87 -3.27
N VAL A 147 11.49 11.98 -2.10
CA VAL A 147 10.03 11.96 -1.93
C VAL A 147 9.52 13.35 -1.57
N ASN A 148 8.43 13.78 -2.22
CA ASN A 148 7.76 15.03 -1.86
C ASN A 148 6.82 14.81 -0.67
N TRP A 149 7.13 15.46 0.45
CA TRP A 149 6.39 15.34 1.71
C TRP A 149 4.89 15.70 1.63
N ARG A 150 4.46 16.45 0.60
CA ARG A 150 3.07 16.85 0.44
C ARG A 150 2.13 15.66 0.24
N ILE A 151 2.56 14.62 -0.49
CA ILE A 151 1.72 13.46 -0.79
C ILE A 151 1.51 12.59 0.47
N PRO A 152 2.56 12.16 1.22
CA PRO A 152 2.35 11.41 2.44
C PRO A 152 1.55 12.20 3.48
N VAL A 153 1.84 13.50 3.65
CA VAL A 153 1.12 14.32 4.64
C VAL A 153 -0.35 14.50 4.26
N SER A 154 -0.67 14.76 2.99
CA SER A 154 -2.06 14.89 2.54
C SER A 154 -2.83 13.57 2.66
N TYR A 155 -2.18 12.45 2.36
CA TYR A 155 -2.78 11.12 2.50
C TYR A 155 -3.04 10.77 3.97
N LEU A 156 -2.05 10.89 4.85
CA LEU A 156 -2.21 10.58 6.28
C LEU A 156 -3.22 11.51 6.96
N SER A 157 -3.19 12.82 6.65
CA SER A 157 -4.11 13.79 7.25
C SER A 157 -5.55 13.60 6.78
N SER A 158 -5.78 13.31 5.50
CA SER A 158 -7.14 13.04 4.99
C SER A 158 -7.75 11.80 5.62
N VAL A 159 -6.97 10.73 5.81
CA VAL A 159 -7.42 9.55 6.56
C VAL A 159 -7.77 9.95 7.99
N LEU A 160 -6.87 10.60 8.71
CA LEU A 160 -7.11 11.01 10.10
C LEU A 160 -8.40 11.83 10.25
N VAL A 161 -8.60 12.84 9.40
CA VAL A 161 -9.77 13.73 9.45
C VAL A 161 -11.05 12.97 9.12
N LEU A 162 -11.05 12.13 8.09
CA LEU A 162 -12.25 11.39 7.67
C LEU A 162 -12.60 10.27 8.64
N SER A 163 -11.62 9.52 9.14
CA SER A 163 -11.84 8.51 10.17
C SER A 163 -12.37 9.14 11.45
N LEU A 164 -11.88 10.33 11.82
CA LEU A 164 -12.39 11.06 12.98
C LEU A 164 -13.84 11.52 12.76
N PHE A 165 -14.14 12.06 11.57
CA PHE A 165 -15.50 12.43 11.20
C PHE A 165 -16.47 11.23 11.25
N PHE A 166 -16.12 10.12 10.61
CA PHE A 166 -16.98 8.92 10.61
C PHE A 166 -17.09 8.26 11.98
N SER A 167 -16.01 8.27 12.79
CA SER A 167 -16.08 7.78 14.16
C SER A 167 -17.01 8.62 15.03
N LEU A 168 -17.10 9.93 14.81
CA LEU A 168 -18.05 10.81 15.52
C LEU A 168 -19.50 10.61 15.05
N VAL A 169 -19.73 10.39 13.75
CA VAL A 169 -21.07 10.26 13.17
C VAL A 169 -21.66 8.86 13.39
N MET A 170 -20.86 7.82 13.19
CA MET A 170 -21.31 6.41 13.18
C MET A 170 -20.89 5.65 14.46
N GLY A 171 -20.07 6.24 15.33
CA GLY A 171 -19.68 5.67 16.60
C GLY A 171 -18.73 4.47 16.47
N LYS A 172 -19.01 3.40 17.22
CA LYS A 172 -18.13 2.21 17.36
C LYS A 172 -18.17 1.25 16.17
N THR A 173 -18.99 1.50 15.17
CA THR A 173 -19.02 0.69 13.93
C THR A 173 -17.78 0.94 13.07
N VAL A 174 -17.15 2.10 13.24
CA VAL A 174 -15.96 2.54 12.52
C VAL A 174 -14.73 2.43 13.42
N ALA A 175 -13.63 1.96 12.83
CA ALA A 175 -12.35 1.87 13.53
C ALA A 175 -11.87 3.25 14.01
N SER A 176 -11.23 3.28 15.20
CA SER A 176 -10.66 4.52 15.72
C SER A 176 -9.63 5.14 14.74
N PRO A 177 -9.51 6.48 14.66
CA PRO A 177 -8.64 7.13 13.67
C PRO A 177 -7.18 6.69 13.77
N LEU A 178 -6.68 6.55 15.01
CA LEU A 178 -5.31 6.11 15.25
C LEU A 178 -5.11 4.65 14.83
N PHE A 179 -6.11 3.79 15.04
CA PHE A 179 -6.06 2.40 14.59
C PHE A 179 -6.06 2.32 13.06
N GLN A 180 -6.87 3.12 12.37
CA GLN A 180 -6.85 3.15 10.90
C GLN A 180 -5.48 3.61 10.36
N LEU A 181 -4.84 4.60 10.99
CA LEU A 181 -3.53 5.09 10.56
C LEU A 181 -2.42 4.06 10.81
N MET A 182 -2.51 3.34 11.94
CA MET A 182 -1.55 2.33 12.39
C MET A 182 -1.89 0.91 11.91
N SER A 183 -2.83 0.74 10.97
CA SER A 183 -3.24 -0.60 10.52
C SER A 183 -3.22 -0.74 9.00
N GLY A 184 -2.98 -1.98 8.56
CA GLY A 184 -2.72 -2.35 7.17
C GLY A 184 -1.49 -1.66 6.56
N GLY A 185 -1.45 -1.59 5.23
CA GLY A 185 -0.34 -1.05 4.44
C GLY A 185 -0.39 0.45 4.20
N LEU A 186 -1.13 1.20 5.02
CA LEU A 186 -1.34 2.63 4.79
C LEU A 186 -0.05 3.45 4.86
N ILE A 187 0.80 3.18 5.85
CA ILE A 187 2.09 3.87 6.01
C ILE A 187 3.03 3.50 4.86
N LEU A 188 3.12 2.21 4.52
CA LEU A 188 3.93 1.72 3.41
C LEU A 188 3.45 2.36 2.10
N GLY A 189 2.15 2.34 1.85
CA GLY A 189 1.51 2.94 0.69
C GLY A 189 1.77 4.45 0.60
N ALA A 190 1.67 5.17 1.73
CA ALA A 190 1.86 6.62 1.77
C ALA A 190 3.29 7.04 1.44
N PHE A 191 4.31 6.36 1.99
CA PHE A 191 5.71 6.77 1.82
C PHE A 191 6.41 6.19 0.60
N PHE A 192 6.07 4.95 0.20
CA PHE A 192 6.82 4.20 -0.81
C PHE A 192 6.08 3.97 -2.12
N MET A 193 4.75 4.17 -2.16
CA MET A 193 3.95 3.78 -3.33
C MET A 193 3.17 4.94 -3.94
N ALA A 194 2.49 5.74 -3.12
CA ALA A 194 1.76 6.94 -3.56
C ALA A 194 2.71 8.05 -4.05
N THR A 195 3.99 7.96 -3.68
CA THR A 195 5.05 8.92 -3.95
C THR A 195 5.89 8.56 -5.19
N ASP A 196 5.48 7.54 -5.95
CA ASP A 196 6.13 7.17 -7.20
C ASP A 196 6.14 8.36 -8.18
N PRO A 197 7.31 8.85 -8.61
CA PRO A 197 7.42 10.05 -9.43
C PRO A 197 6.77 9.91 -10.82
N ILE A 198 6.59 8.68 -11.32
CA ILE A 198 6.04 8.46 -12.66
C ILE A 198 4.52 8.56 -12.67
N THR A 199 3.85 8.02 -11.66
CA THR A 199 2.39 7.89 -11.63
C THR A 199 1.71 9.03 -10.89
N THR A 200 2.48 9.83 -10.14
CA THR A 200 1.94 10.96 -9.38
C THR A 200 1.89 12.26 -10.19
N THR A 201 1.21 13.26 -9.64
CA THR A 201 1.07 14.59 -10.28
C THR A 201 2.31 15.45 -10.09
N TYR A 202 2.65 16.28 -11.08
CA TYR A 202 3.84 17.15 -11.00
C TYR A 202 3.58 18.46 -10.23
N ASN A 203 2.38 19.05 -10.39
CA ASN A 203 2.04 20.34 -9.79
C ASN A 203 1.85 20.23 -8.26
N GLN A 204 2.37 21.21 -7.51
CA GLN A 204 2.35 21.20 -6.05
C GLN A 204 0.94 21.22 -5.45
N THR A 205 -0.02 21.88 -6.10
CA THR A 205 -1.44 21.88 -5.66
C THR A 205 -2.12 20.56 -5.99
N ALA A 206 -1.82 19.99 -7.16
CA ALA A 206 -2.33 18.68 -7.58
C ALA A 206 -1.88 17.56 -6.63
N LYS A 207 -0.65 17.64 -6.08
CA LYS A 207 -0.14 16.67 -5.09
C LYS A 207 -0.96 16.63 -3.80
N TRP A 208 -1.48 17.77 -3.34
CA TRP A 208 -2.37 17.83 -2.19
C TRP A 208 -3.70 17.13 -2.48
N ILE A 209 -4.30 17.43 -3.65
CA ILE A 209 -5.56 16.81 -4.09
C ILE A 209 -5.39 15.31 -4.29
N PHE A 210 -4.28 14.89 -4.90
CA PHE A 210 -3.96 13.49 -5.16
C PHE A 210 -3.90 12.68 -3.87
N GLY A 211 -3.07 13.09 -2.90
CA GLY A 211 -2.97 12.33 -1.65
C GLY A 211 -4.23 12.42 -0.79
N ALA A 212 -4.95 13.56 -0.80
CA ALA A 212 -6.25 13.66 -0.15
C ALA A 212 -7.29 12.70 -0.75
N GLY A 213 -7.29 12.54 -2.08
CA GLY A 213 -8.12 11.57 -2.79
C GLY A 213 -7.77 10.13 -2.43
N CYS A 214 -6.48 9.79 -2.30
CA CYS A 214 -6.05 8.46 -1.85
C CYS A 214 -6.60 8.16 -0.46
N GLY A 215 -6.51 9.13 0.47
CA GLY A 215 -7.04 8.98 1.83
C GLY A 215 -8.54 8.82 1.89
N PHE A 216 -9.25 9.65 1.13
CA PHE A 216 -10.70 9.57 1.03
C PHE A 216 -11.18 8.20 0.54
N ILE A 217 -10.63 7.71 -0.57
CA ILE A 217 -11.01 6.40 -1.11
C ILE A 217 -10.61 5.27 -0.14
N THR A 218 -9.46 5.39 0.53
CA THR A 218 -9.01 4.39 1.50
C THR A 218 -10.01 4.22 2.64
N VAL A 219 -10.47 5.32 3.24
CA VAL A 219 -11.43 5.30 4.35
C VAL A 219 -12.78 4.77 3.88
N LEU A 220 -13.26 5.20 2.70
CA LEU A 220 -14.52 4.68 2.15
C LEU A 220 -14.50 3.16 1.97
N ILE A 221 -13.41 2.61 1.43
CA ILE A 221 -13.29 1.16 1.24
C ILE A 221 -13.20 0.45 2.60
N ARG A 222 -12.43 1.01 3.54
CA ARG A 222 -12.25 0.40 4.87
C ARG A 222 -13.55 0.34 5.66
N ASP A 223 -14.37 1.38 5.63
CA ASP A 223 -15.53 1.48 6.51
C ASP A 223 -16.81 0.97 5.85
N PHE A 224 -16.98 1.16 4.53
CA PHE A 224 -18.23 0.84 3.83
C PHE A 224 -18.18 -0.43 2.97
N THR A 225 -17.01 -1.06 2.80
CA THR A 225 -16.87 -2.28 2.00
C THR A 225 -16.49 -3.49 2.87
N THR A 226 -16.77 -4.71 2.39
CA THR A 226 -16.34 -5.96 3.02
C THR A 226 -14.83 -6.20 2.92
N LEU A 227 -14.13 -5.49 2.03
CA LEU A 227 -12.69 -5.61 1.83
C LEU A 227 -11.93 -5.12 3.07
N PRO A 228 -10.96 -5.89 3.58
CA PRO A 228 -10.23 -5.51 4.78
C PRO A 228 -9.18 -4.42 4.54
N GLU A 229 -8.76 -4.16 3.30
CA GLU A 229 -7.78 -3.13 3.00
C GLU A 229 -8.18 -2.30 1.77
N GLY A 230 -8.07 -0.97 1.87
CA GLY A 230 -8.42 -0.03 0.79
C GLY A 230 -7.22 0.63 0.09
N VAL A 231 -6.00 0.47 0.61
CA VAL A 231 -4.82 1.25 0.18
C VAL A 231 -4.46 0.98 -1.27
N MET A 232 -4.31 -0.30 -1.63
CA MET A 232 -4.01 -0.74 -3.00
C MET A 232 -4.97 -0.15 -4.03
N TYR A 233 -6.28 -0.29 -3.79
CA TYR A 233 -7.33 0.21 -4.68
C TYR A 233 -7.32 1.73 -4.78
N SER A 234 -7.15 2.42 -3.65
CA SER A 234 -7.13 3.88 -3.62
C SER A 234 -5.98 4.48 -4.44
N ILE A 235 -4.77 3.91 -4.32
CA ILE A 235 -3.60 4.42 -5.05
C ILE A 235 -3.75 4.13 -6.55
N LEU A 236 -4.24 2.95 -6.94
CA LEU A 236 -4.47 2.65 -8.35
C LEU A 236 -5.52 3.58 -8.97
N LEU A 237 -6.62 3.82 -8.28
CA LEU A 237 -7.68 4.72 -8.76
C LEU A 237 -7.14 6.15 -8.89
N MET A 238 -6.41 6.64 -7.88
CA MET A 238 -5.84 7.99 -7.93
C MET A 238 -4.74 8.14 -8.98
N ASN A 239 -3.94 7.10 -9.26
CA ASN A 239 -2.98 7.11 -10.36
C ASN A 239 -3.69 7.34 -11.71
N LEU A 240 -4.83 6.67 -11.94
CA LEU A 240 -5.65 6.89 -13.14
C LEU A 240 -6.19 8.33 -13.20
N LEU A 241 -6.53 8.92 -12.05
CA LEU A 241 -7.00 10.30 -11.95
C LEU A 241 -5.87 11.34 -11.93
N ALA A 242 -4.60 10.96 -11.86
CA ALA A 242 -3.48 11.89 -11.78
C ALA A 242 -3.41 12.79 -13.03
N VAL A 243 -3.56 12.21 -14.22
CA VAL A 243 -3.55 12.93 -15.50
C VAL A 243 -4.68 13.98 -15.59
N PRO A 244 -5.96 13.65 -15.37
CA PRO A 244 -7.03 14.65 -15.41
C PRO A 244 -6.93 15.70 -14.31
N ILE A 245 -6.49 15.33 -13.10
CA ILE A 245 -6.24 16.32 -12.02
C ILE A 245 -5.17 17.32 -12.47
N GLN A 246 -4.11 16.82 -13.10
CA GLN A 246 -3.03 17.67 -13.59
C GLN A 246 -3.48 18.59 -14.73
N SER A 247 -4.19 18.08 -15.73
CA SER A 247 -4.66 18.89 -16.85
C SER A 247 -5.60 20.00 -16.38
N LEU A 248 -6.51 19.69 -15.44
CA LEU A 248 -7.39 20.67 -14.81
C LEU A 248 -6.60 21.76 -14.07
N MET A 249 -5.60 21.39 -13.27
CA MET A 249 -4.78 22.36 -12.53
C MET A 249 -3.93 23.25 -13.43
N VAL A 250 -3.42 22.72 -14.54
CA VAL A 250 -2.70 23.50 -15.56
C VAL A 250 -3.65 24.49 -16.22
N LYS A 251 -4.85 24.03 -16.63
CA LYS A 251 -5.88 24.87 -17.23
C LYS A 251 -6.28 26.05 -16.32
N ILE A 252 -6.52 25.77 -15.04
CA ILE A 252 -6.83 26.81 -14.04
C ILE A 252 -5.68 27.81 -13.86
N ARG A 253 -4.43 27.34 -13.84
CA ARG A 253 -3.26 28.21 -13.67
C ARG A 253 -3.02 29.13 -14.87
N TYR A 254 -3.17 28.60 -16.08
CA TYR A 254 -2.91 29.36 -17.31
C TYR A 254 -4.15 30.01 -17.92
N ARG A 255 -5.32 29.86 -17.30
CA ARG A 255 -6.59 30.52 -17.66
C ARG A 255 -6.96 30.36 -19.14
N ILE A 256 -6.80 29.15 -19.66
CA ILE A 256 -7.47 28.64 -20.89
C ILE A 256 -8.76 27.94 -20.46
#